data_AF-A0A1Q7J3R9-F1
#
_entry.id   AF-A0A1Q7J3R9-F1
#
_cell.length_a   1.000
_cell.length_b   1.000
_cell.length_c   1.000
_cell.angle_alpha   90.00
_cell.angle_beta   90.00
_cell.angle_gamma   90.00
#
_symmetry.space_group_name_H-M   'P 1'
#
loop_
_entity.id
_entity.type
_entity.pdbx_description
1 polymer ?
#
loop_
_entity_poly.entity_id
_entity_poly.type
_entity_poly.pdbx_seq_one_letter_code
_entity_poly.pdbx_strand_id
1 'polypeptide(L)'
;MHLAQLPARVSWTRSHTALASAFAITLLIDAAQTRELARQGWVGFREANPLLGARPTVGQVNTYTALVGLSVLGAAAALPPRVRPWLLGAAIAVQAFTIHGSMRQGLPIRFP
;
A
#
# COMPACT_ATOMS: atom_id res chain seq x y z
N MET A 1 -10.79 8.36 -37.76
CA MET A 1 -10.85 7.66 -36.46
C MET A 1 -10.14 8.54 -35.43
N HIS A 2 -10.90 9.37 -34.71
CA HIS A 2 -10.34 10.31 -33.73
C HIS A 2 -10.25 9.56 -32.40
N LEU A 3 -9.05 9.11 -32.02
CA LEU A 3 -8.82 8.64 -30.66
C LEU A 3 -9.08 9.83 -29.75
N ALA A 4 -10.18 9.80 -28.99
CA ALA A 4 -10.45 10.79 -27.97
C ALA A 4 -9.19 10.90 -27.09
N GLN A 5 -8.50 12.04 -27.16
CA GLN A 5 -7.38 12.32 -26.29
C GLN A 5 -7.93 12.38 -24.86
N LEU A 6 -7.81 11.27 -24.13
CA LEU A 6 -8.09 11.27 -22.71
C LEU A 6 -7.24 12.39 -22.10
N PRO A 7 -7.81 13.25 -21.24
CA PRO A 7 -7.06 14.31 -20.60
C PRO A 7 -5.79 13.72 -20.01
N ALA A 8 -4.63 14.39 -20.14
CA ALA A 8 -3.36 13.84 -19.66
C ALA A 8 -3.45 13.36 -18.19
N ARG A 9 -4.24 14.04 -17.35
CA ARG A 9 -4.54 13.62 -15.97
C ARG A 9 -5.11 12.19 -15.85
N VAL A 10 -5.87 11.74 -16.86
CA VAL A 10 -6.59 10.46 -16.91
C VAL A 10 -5.82 9.37 -17.68
N SER A 11 -4.82 9.70 -18.51
CA SER A 11 -4.10 8.68 -19.28
C SER A 11 -3.19 7.82 -18.39
N TRP A 12 -3.45 6.51 -18.31
CA TRP A 12 -2.60 5.52 -17.66
C TRP A 12 -1.74 4.80 -18.70
N THR A 13 -0.43 4.75 -18.46
CA THR A 13 0.50 3.95 -19.28
C THR A 13 0.66 2.58 -18.65
N ARG A 14 1.21 1.60 -19.39
CA ARG A 14 1.53 0.28 -18.84
C ARG A 14 2.42 0.37 -17.59
N SER A 15 3.41 1.28 -17.60
CA SER A 15 4.29 1.51 -16.45
C SER A 15 3.55 2.07 -15.24
N HIS A 16 2.60 2.99 -15.43
CA HIS A 16 1.76 3.48 -14.33
C HIS A 16 0.92 2.36 -13.73
N THR A 17 0.30 1.55 -14.58
CA THR A 17 -0.51 0.40 -14.14
C THR A 17 0.35 -0.60 -13.37
N ALA A 18 1.53 -0.94 -13.87
CA ALA A 18 2.45 -1.84 -13.19
C ALA A 18 2.86 -1.31 -11.81
N LEU A 19 3.18 -0.02 -11.67
CA LEU A 19 3.49 0.60 -10.39
C LEU A 19 2.29 0.60 -9.42
N ALA A 20 1.09 0.88 -9.90
CA ALA A 20 -0.10 0.83 -9.05
C ALA A 20 -0.43 -0.59 -8.59
N SER A 21 -0.28 -1.59 -9.48
CA SER A 21 -0.42 -2.99 -9.12
C SER A 21 0.64 -3.43 -8.11
N ALA A 22 1.91 -3.04 -8.32
CA ALA A 22 2.98 -3.33 -7.37
C ALA A 22 2.69 -2.71 -6.00
N PHE A 23 2.28 -1.45 -5.96
CA PHE A 23 1.84 -0.79 -4.72
C PHE A 23 0.72 -1.57 -4.04
N ALA A 24 -0.36 -1.90 -4.77
CA ALA A 24 -1.49 -2.63 -4.21
C ALA A 24 -1.07 -3.99 -3.62
N ILE A 25 -0.23 -4.75 -4.32
CA ILE A 25 0.29 -6.04 -3.83
C ILE A 25 1.11 -5.84 -2.56
N THR A 26 2.05 -4.88 -2.55
CA THR A 26 2.88 -4.61 -1.36
C THR A 26 2.05 -4.18 -0.15
N LEU A 27 1.03 -3.33 -0.36
CA LEU A 27 0.10 -2.92 0.69
C LEU A 27 -0.69 -4.12 1.25
N LEU A 28 -1.10 -5.07 0.39
CA LEU A 28 -1.83 -6.26 0.83
C LEU A 28 -0.93 -7.24 1.61
N ILE A 29 0.34 -7.37 1.23
CA ILE A 29 1.34 -8.17 1.96
C ILE A 29 1.57 -7.58 3.36
N ASP A 30 1.81 -6.27 3.44
CA ASP A 30 1.98 -5.54 4.70
C ASP A 30 0.76 -5.75 5.61
N ALA A 31 -0.44 -5.49 5.09
CA ALA A 31 -1.69 -5.71 5.81
C ALA A 31 -1.90 -7.17 6.24
N ALA A 32 -1.40 -8.15 5.48
CA ALA A 32 -1.46 -9.57 5.87
C ALA A 32 -0.57 -9.87 7.09
N GLN A 33 0.65 -9.33 7.10
CA GLN A 33 1.57 -9.48 8.24
C GLN A 33 1.00 -8.80 9.49
N THR A 34 0.48 -7.58 9.36
CA THR A 34 -0.11 -6.84 10.49
C THR A 34 -1.36 -7.53 11.06
N ARG A 35 -2.22 -8.08 10.19
CA ARG A 35 -3.40 -8.85 10.65
C ARG A 35 -3.00 -10.11 11.42
N GLU A 36 -1.92 -10.77 11.00
CA GLU A 36 -1.44 -11.95 11.70
C GLU A 36 -0.95 -11.61 13.11
N LEU A 37 -0.19 -10.52 13.27
CA LEU A 37 0.18 -9.99 14.59
C LEU A 37 -1.05 -9.66 15.44
N ALA A 38 -2.07 -9.03 14.84
CA ALA A 38 -3.29 -8.69 15.54
C ALA A 38 -4.04 -9.95 16.03
N ARG A 39 -4.09 -11.03 15.24
CA ARG A 39 -4.69 -12.32 15.65
C ARG A 39 -3.91 -13.01 16.75
N GLN A 40 -2.59 -12.89 16.74
CA GLN A 40 -1.72 -13.45 17.76
C GLN A 40 -1.65 -12.60 19.04
N GLY A 41 -2.35 -11.45 19.08
CA GLY A 41 -2.40 -10.59 20.27
C GLY A 41 -1.13 -9.77 20.49
N TRP A 42 -0.34 -9.51 19.45
CA TRP A 42 0.86 -8.66 19.51
C TRP A 42 1.94 -9.16 20.49
N VAL A 43 2.07 -10.48 20.68
CA VAL A 43 3.03 -11.07 21.64
C VAL A 43 4.47 -10.78 21.19
N GLY A 44 5.13 -9.85 21.89
CA GLY A 44 6.50 -9.42 21.56
C GLY A 44 6.58 -8.32 20.50
N PHE A 45 5.44 -7.76 20.07
CA PHE A 45 5.37 -6.78 18.98
C PHE A 45 4.59 -5.53 19.37
N ARG A 46 4.87 -4.44 18.67
CA ARG A 46 4.06 -3.21 18.64
C ARG A 46 4.01 -2.72 17.20
N GLU A 47 2.84 -2.21 16.81
CA GLU A 47 2.67 -1.55 15.52
C GLU A 47 3.53 -0.27 15.48
N ALA A 48 4.30 -0.12 14.41
CA ALA A 48 5.17 1.03 14.21
C ALA A 48 4.39 2.23 13.66
N ASN A 49 3.27 1.98 12.97
CA ASN A 49 2.41 3.02 12.44
C ASN A 49 1.62 3.72 13.56
N PRO A 50 1.92 4.99 13.89
CA PRO A 50 1.24 5.70 14.98
C PRO A 50 -0.25 5.94 14.68
N LEU A 51 -0.66 5.98 13.41
CA LEU A 51 -2.06 6.22 13.02
C LEU A 51 -2.97 5.03 13.36
N LEU A 52 -2.41 3.82 13.42
CA LEU A 52 -3.13 2.61 13.81
C LEU A 52 -3.16 2.39 15.33
N GLY A 53 -2.35 3.13 16.09
CA GLY A 53 -2.08 2.87 17.50
C GLY A 53 -1.18 1.64 17.68
N ALA A 54 -0.76 1.37 18.92
CA ALA A 54 0.29 0.37 19.20
C ALA A 54 -0.12 -1.10 18.98
N ARG A 55 -1.44 -1.40 19.01
CA ARG A 55 -2.00 -2.76 18.90
C ARG A 55 -3.36 -2.73 18.21
N PRO A 56 -3.44 -2.38 16.92
CA PRO A 56 -4.70 -2.35 16.20
C PRO A 56 -5.34 -3.75 16.14
N THR A 57 -6.67 -3.76 16.14
CA THR A 57 -7.49 -4.94 15.81
C THR A 57 -7.45 -5.22 14.31
N VAL A 58 -7.80 -6.45 13.90
CA VAL A 58 -7.91 -6.82 12.47
C VAL A 58 -8.84 -5.87 11.70
N GLY A 59 -9.96 -5.46 12.32
CA GLY A 59 -10.90 -4.52 11.70
C GLY A 59 -10.27 -3.15 11.45
N GLN A 60 -9.49 -2.62 12.41
CA GLN A 60 -8.76 -1.36 12.23
C GLN A 60 -7.71 -1.46 11.12
N VAL A 61 -6.97 -2.58 11.06
CA VAL A 61 -5.99 -2.82 9.97
C VAL A 61 -6.69 -2.84 8.61
N ASN A 62 -7.83 -3.52 8.48
CA ASN A 62 -8.61 -3.56 7.24
C ASN A 62 -9.07 -2.17 6.80
N THR A 63 -9.68 -1.40 7.71
CA THR A 63 -10.15 -0.05 7.42
C THR A 63 -9.00 0.85 7.00
N TYR A 64 -7.89 0.82 7.73
CA TYR A 64 -6.72 1.61 7.40
C TYR A 64 -6.12 1.23 6.05
N THR A 65 -6.01 -0.07 5.76
CA THR A 65 -5.52 -0.58 4.46
C THR A 65 -6.39 -0.06 3.32
N ALA A 66 -7.71 -0.12 3.46
CA ALA A 66 -8.64 0.42 2.45
C ALA A 66 -8.47 1.94 2.28
N LEU A 67 -8.38 2.69 3.38
CA LEU A 67 -8.16 4.13 3.34
C LEU A 67 -6.84 4.50 2.66
N VAL A 68 -5.74 3.83 2.98
CA VAL A 68 -4.43 4.04 2.35
C VAL A 68 -4.48 3.69 0.87
N GLY A 69 -5.04 2.54 0.52
CA GLY A 69 -5.17 2.11 -0.88
C GLY A 69 -5.96 3.13 -1.72
N LEU A 70 -7.15 3.52 -1.25
CA LEU A 70 -7.98 4.52 -1.92
C LEU A 70 -7.30 5.90 -1.99
N SER A 71 -6.63 6.32 -0.92
CA SER A 71 -5.96 7.63 -0.88
C SER A 71 -4.79 7.70 -1.85
N VAL A 72 -3.90 6.70 -1.86
CA VAL A 72 -2.72 6.69 -2.74
C VAL A 72 -3.14 6.51 -4.20
N LEU A 73 -4.05 5.58 -4.50
CA LEU A 73 -4.51 5.36 -5.87
C LEU A 73 -5.37 6.53 -6.38
N GLY A 74 -6.20 7.12 -5.52
CA GLY A 74 -6.97 8.33 -5.83
C GLY A 74 -6.07 9.53 -6.10
N ALA A 75 -5.05 9.75 -5.26
CA ALA A 75 -4.04 10.79 -5.50
C ALA A 75 -3.26 10.54 -6.80
N ALA A 76 -2.86 9.28 -7.08
CA ALA A 76 -2.22 8.91 -8.32
C ALA A 76 -3.09 9.18 -9.55
N ALA A 77 -4.41 8.95 -9.45
CA ALA A 77 -5.37 9.25 -10.51
C ALA A 77 -5.59 10.77 -10.71
N ALA A 78 -5.51 11.57 -9.64
CA ALA A 78 -5.69 13.02 -9.70
C ALA A 78 -4.43 13.79 -10.15
N LEU A 79 -3.23 13.20 -9.97
CA LEU A 79 -1.95 13.83 -10.29
C LEU A 79 -1.62 13.83 -11.79
N PRO A 80 -0.80 14.80 -12.26
CA PRO A 80 -0.25 14.77 -13.61
C PRO A 80 0.58 13.49 -13.86
N PRO A 81 0.58 12.94 -15.09
CA PRO A 81 1.34 11.72 -15.43
C PRO A 81 2.81 11.75 -15.03
N ARG A 82 3.47 12.90 -15.15
CA ARG A 82 4.88 13.08 -14.80
C ARG A 82 5.19 12.91 -13.30
N VAL A 83 4.19 13.09 -12.44
CA VAL A 83 4.32 13.02 -10.96
C VAL A 83 3.87 11.67 -10.43
N ARG A 84 2.89 11.03 -11.08
CA ARG A 84 2.34 9.73 -10.70
C ARG A 84 3.38 8.65 -10.37
N PRO A 85 4.43 8.41 -11.19
CA PRO A 85 5.40 7.35 -10.88
C PRO A 85 6.21 7.64 -9.63
N TRP A 86 6.47 8.92 -9.31
CA TRP A 86 7.17 9.28 -8.07
C TRP A 86 6.33 8.98 -6.84
N LEU A 87 5.04 9.32 -6.86
CA LEU A 87 4.12 8.97 -5.77
C LEU A 87 4.05 7.46 -5.57
N LEU A 88 3.79 6.70 -6.65
CA LEU A 88 3.66 5.25 -6.56
C LEU A 88 4.97 4.58 -6.14
N GLY A 89 6.11 5.04 -6.67
CA GLY A 89 7.43 4.54 -6.29
C GLY A 89 7.75 4.81 -4.81
N ALA A 90 7.45 6.01 -4.31
CA ALA A 90 7.63 6.34 -2.90
C ALA A 90 6.72 5.48 -2.01
N ALA A 91 5.46 5.27 -2.41
CA ALA A 91 4.54 4.41 -1.68
C ALA A 91 5.02 2.95 -1.63
N ILE A 92 5.52 2.41 -2.75
CA ILE A 92 6.15 1.08 -2.79
C ILE A 92 7.36 1.00 -1.87
N ALA A 93 8.23 2.01 -1.88
CA ALA A 93 9.40 2.04 -0.99
C ALA A 93 9.00 1.99 0.49
N VAL A 94 7.98 2.76 0.90
CA VAL A 94 7.44 2.69 2.26
C VAL A 94 6.97 1.27 2.60
N GLN A 95 6.16 0.66 1.74
CA GLN A 95 5.66 -0.72 1.95
C GLN A 95 6.81 -1.75 1.98
N ALA A 96 7.84 -1.58 1.15
CA ALA A 96 9.00 -2.46 1.17
C ALA A 96 9.76 -2.38 2.49
N PHE A 97 9.91 -1.18 3.07
CA PHE A 97 10.54 -1.01 4.38
C PHE A 97 9.72 -1.63 5.51
N THR A 98 8.39 -1.50 5.50
CA THR A 98 7.53 -2.11 6.52
C THR A 98 7.54 -3.64 6.42
N ILE A 99 7.41 -4.20 5.21
CA ILE A 99 7.52 -5.65 4.96
C ILE A 99 8.89 -6.16 5.42
N HIS A 100 9.98 -5.48 5.05
CA HIS A 100 11.31 -5.88 5.48
C HIS A 100 11.48 -5.84 7.01
N GLY A 101 10.92 -4.81 7.65
CA GLY A 101 10.86 -4.71 9.11
C GLY A 101 10.12 -5.90 9.75
N SER A 102 8.97 -6.29 9.20
CA SER A 102 8.19 -7.46 9.62
C SER A 102 8.96 -8.77 9.41
N MET A 103 9.64 -8.93 8.27
CA MET A 103 10.47 -10.11 7.99
C MET A 103 11.62 -10.26 8.97
N ARG A 104 12.30 -9.16 9.32
CA ARG A 104 13.38 -9.17 10.32
C ARG A 104 12.92 -9.57 11.71
N GLN A 105 11.62 -9.48 11.97
CA GLN A 105 11.00 -9.90 13.22
C GLN A 105 10.38 -11.31 13.12
N GLY A 106 10.57 -12.02 12.00
CA GLY A 106 10.15 -13.41 11.82
C GLY A 106 8.77 -13.61 11.19
N LEU A 107 8.12 -12.54 10.72
CA LEU A 107 6.84 -12.66 10.01
C LEU A 107 7.07 -12.98 8.52
N PRO A 108 6.63 -14.14 8.02
CA PRO A 108 6.82 -14.48 6.61
C PRO A 108 5.99 -13.57 5.70
N ILE A 109 6.47 -13.35 4.48
CA ILE A 109 5.65 -12.74 3.43
C ILE A 109 4.52 -13.72 3.10
N ARG A 110 3.29 -13.24 3.15
CA ARG A 110 2.12 -13.95 2.65
C ARG A 110 1.50 -13.12 1.55
N PHE A 111 1.28 -13.75 0.41
CA PHE A 111 0.47 -13.16 -0.66
C PHE A 111 -1.01 -13.37 -0.30
N PRO A 112 -1.88 -12.39 -0.62
CA PRO A 112 -3.32 -12.57 -0.54
C PRO A 112 -3.81 -13.74 -1.43
#